data_AF-A0A2K3KYI7-F1
#
_entry.id   AF-A0A2K3KYI7-F1
#
_cell.length_a   1.000
_cell.length_b   1.000
_cell.length_c   1.000
_cell.angle_alpha   90.00
_cell.angle_beta   90.00
_cell.angle_gamma   90.00
#
_symmetry.space_group_name_H-M   'P 1'
#
loop_
_entity.id
_entity.type
_entity.pdbx_description
1 polymer ?
#
loop_
_entity_poly.entity_id
_entity_poly.type
_entity_poly.pdbx_seq_one_letter_code
_entity_poly.pdbx_strand_id
1 'polypeptide(L)'
;MAKTRPGKKDIDSYTIRGTNKIVKAGDCVLMRPSDTSKPPYVARVEKIEQDNRNNVRVRCRWYYRPEESIGGRRQFHGAKELFLSDHYDVQSAHTIEGKCIVHSFKNYTKLENVGTEDYYCRFEYKAATGAFTPDRVAVYCKCEMPYNPDDLMVQCEGCKDWYHPACVGMTIEEAKKLDHFVCSECSSDDDLKKPPAVFPVSPGSEGKVR
;
A
#
# COMPACT_ATOMS: atom_id res chain seq x y z
N MET A 1 45.15 -21.67 10.99
CA MET A 1 44.95 -20.51 10.11
C MET A 1 43.64 -20.68 9.36
N ALA A 2 42.62 -19.88 9.67
CA ALA A 2 41.36 -19.91 8.96
C ALA A 2 41.55 -19.33 7.55
N LYS A 3 41.32 -20.13 6.51
CA LYS A 3 41.34 -19.65 5.12
C LYS A 3 40.15 -18.71 4.92
N THR A 4 40.38 -17.40 4.98
CA THR A 4 39.41 -16.38 4.54
C THR A 4 39.07 -16.65 3.07
N ARG A 5 37.82 -17.04 2.78
CA ARG A 5 37.36 -17.24 1.39
C ARG A 5 37.52 -15.91 0.64
N PRO A 6 38.36 -15.83 -0.39
CA PRO A 6 38.38 -14.66 -1.25
C PRO A 6 37.22 -14.80 -2.24
N GLY A 7 36.35 -13.78 -2.34
CA GLY A 7 35.71 -13.57 -3.65
C GLY A 7 34.24 -13.23 -3.74
N LYS A 8 33.74 -12.40 -2.82
CA LYS A 8 32.52 -11.63 -3.07
C LYS A 8 32.79 -10.18 -2.69
N LYS A 9 32.47 -9.26 -3.61
CA LYS A 9 32.57 -7.81 -3.40
C LYS A 9 31.17 -7.22 -3.49
N ASP A 10 30.86 -6.34 -2.54
CA ASP A 10 29.64 -5.55 -2.57
C ASP A 10 29.82 -4.43 -3.59
N ILE A 11 28.83 -4.24 -4.46
CA ILE A 11 28.84 -3.18 -5.47
C ILE A 11 27.65 -2.27 -5.28
N ASP A 12 27.84 -0.98 -5.57
CA ASP A 12 26.81 0.04 -5.28
C ASP A 12 25.66 0.03 -6.30
N SER A 13 25.91 -0.50 -7.50
CA SER A 13 24.92 -0.48 -8.57
C SER A 13 25.11 -1.57 -9.62
N TYR A 14 24.04 -1.86 -10.35
CA TYR A 14 24.01 -2.77 -11.49
C TYR A 14 23.20 -2.15 -12.64
N THR A 15 23.75 -2.12 -13.85
CA THR A 15 23.02 -1.70 -15.05
C THR A 15 22.31 -2.89 -15.66
N ILE A 16 20.99 -2.80 -15.82
CA ILE A 16 20.17 -3.88 -16.40
C ILE A 16 20.61 -4.09 -17.86
N ARG A 17 21.02 -5.32 -18.19
CA ARG A 17 21.51 -5.67 -19.53
C ARG A 17 20.52 -5.27 -20.62
N GLY A 18 21.03 -4.66 -21.68
CA GLY A 18 20.21 -4.20 -22.81
C GLY A 18 19.47 -2.89 -22.55
N THR A 19 19.70 -2.23 -21.41
CA THR A 19 19.09 -0.94 -21.06
C THR A 19 20.12 0.00 -20.43
N ASN A 20 19.73 1.27 -20.25
CA ASN A 20 20.50 2.25 -19.47
C ASN A 20 19.97 2.42 -18.04
N LYS A 21 19.06 1.55 -17.57
CA LYS A 21 18.47 1.64 -16.23
C LYS A 21 19.45 1.07 -15.19
N ILE A 22 19.78 1.89 -14.18
CA ILE A 22 20.69 1.55 -13.08
C ILE A 22 19.89 1.17 -11.83
N VAL A 23 20.19 0.00 -11.26
CA VAL A 23 19.62 -0.54 -10.02
C VAL A 23 20.63 -0.40 -8.88
N LYS A 24 20.16 0.01 -7.70
CA LYS A 24 20.92 0.15 -6.46
C LYS A 24 20.18 -0.55 -5.31
N ALA A 25 20.85 -0.74 -4.18
CA ALA A 25 20.18 -1.16 -2.95
C ALA A 25 19.09 -0.14 -2.56
N GLY A 26 17.94 -0.64 -2.11
CA GLY A 26 16.72 0.12 -1.84
C GLY A 26 15.75 0.22 -3.01
N ASP A 27 16.22 0.02 -4.26
CA ASP A 27 15.34 0.05 -5.44
C ASP A 27 14.37 -1.14 -5.45
N CYS A 28 13.18 -0.92 -6.03
CA CYS A 28 12.26 -1.99 -6.38
C CYS A 28 12.43 -2.38 -7.85
N VAL A 29 12.37 -3.68 -8.11
CA VAL A 29 12.62 -4.27 -9.43
C VAL A 29 11.56 -5.29 -9.80
N LEU A 30 11.33 -5.41 -11.10
CA LEU A 30 10.57 -6.48 -11.72
C LEU A 30 11.54 -7.60 -12.08
N MET A 31 11.23 -8.83 -11.66
CA MET A 31 12.06 -10.01 -11.88
C MET A 31 11.29 -11.06 -12.65
N ARG A 32 11.96 -11.66 -13.62
CA ARG A 32 11.40 -12.71 -14.47
C ARG A 32 10.93 -13.89 -13.60
N PRO A 33 9.67 -14.34 -13.76
CA PRO A 33 9.19 -15.51 -13.06
C PRO A 33 9.72 -16.79 -13.71
N SER A 34 9.76 -17.88 -12.94
CA SER A 34 10.12 -19.21 -13.48
C SER A 34 9.09 -19.70 -14.52
N ASP A 35 7.84 -19.31 -14.34
CA ASP A 35 6.73 -19.56 -15.27
C ASP A 35 6.37 -18.24 -15.95
N THR A 36 6.68 -18.13 -17.25
CA THR A 36 6.48 -16.91 -18.05
C THR A 36 5.02 -16.56 -18.30
N SER A 37 4.07 -17.45 -17.95
CA SER A 37 2.65 -17.11 -17.98
C SER A 37 2.23 -16.22 -16.81
N LYS A 38 3.04 -16.15 -15.75
CA LYS A 38 2.80 -15.31 -14.58
C LYS A 38 3.32 -13.89 -14.79
N PRO A 39 2.72 -12.90 -14.11
CA PRO A 39 3.28 -11.56 -14.09
C PRO A 39 4.69 -11.56 -13.45
N PRO A 40 5.55 -10.58 -13.79
CA PRO A 40 6.84 -10.44 -13.14
C PRO A 40 6.71 -10.32 -11.63
N TYR A 41 7.64 -10.98 -10.92
CA TYR A 41 7.77 -10.84 -9.48
C TYR A 41 8.27 -9.45 -9.13
N VAL A 42 7.85 -8.93 -7.99
CA VAL A 42 8.29 -7.63 -7.50
C VAL A 42 9.18 -7.85 -6.29
N ALA A 43 10.35 -7.22 -6.28
CA ALA A 43 11.29 -7.36 -5.17
C ALA A 43 11.96 -6.05 -4.83
N ARG A 44 12.29 -5.86 -3.54
CA ARG A 44 13.20 -4.80 -3.10
C ARG A 44 14.62 -5.34 -3.09
N VAL A 45 15.54 -4.64 -3.72
CA VAL A 45 16.98 -4.98 -3.71
C VAL A 45 17.56 -4.57 -2.36
N GLU A 46 17.99 -5.53 -1.56
CA GLU A 46 18.64 -5.26 -0.28
C GLU A 46 20.14 -5.05 -0.45
N LYS A 47 20.75 -5.81 -1.37
CA LYS A 47 22.20 -5.79 -1.58
C LYS A 47 22.56 -6.31 -2.98
N ILE A 48 23.64 -5.80 -3.55
CA ILE A 48 24.20 -6.29 -4.82
C ILE A 48 25.62 -6.80 -4.57
N GLU A 49 25.89 -8.04 -4.97
CA GLU A 49 27.18 -8.71 -4.79
C GLU A 49 27.72 -9.19 -6.14
N GLN A 50 29.02 -9.01 -6.36
CA GLN A 50 29.74 -9.55 -7.52
C GLN A 50 30.76 -10.60 -7.05
N ASP A 51 30.78 -11.75 -7.72
CA ASP A 51 31.81 -12.78 -7.48
C ASP A 51 33.07 -12.56 -8.32
N ASN A 52 34.12 -13.34 -8.05
CA ASN A 52 35.39 -13.27 -8.79
C ASN A 52 35.28 -13.58 -10.29
N ARG A 53 34.17 -14.16 -10.75
CA ARG A 53 33.91 -14.47 -12.16
C ARG A 53 33.05 -13.38 -12.81
N ASN A 54 32.91 -12.23 -12.16
CA ASN A 54 32.07 -11.11 -12.56
C ASN A 54 30.56 -11.43 -12.62
N ASN A 55 30.10 -12.53 -12.01
CA ASN A 55 28.67 -12.79 -11.91
C ASN A 55 28.07 -11.91 -10.82
N VAL A 56 27.00 -11.20 -11.18
CA VAL A 56 26.29 -10.31 -10.27
C VAL A 56 25.05 -11.02 -9.73
N ARG A 57 24.92 -11.02 -8.40
CA ARG A 57 23.76 -11.51 -7.67
C ARG A 57 23.16 -10.39 -6.82
N VAL A 58 21.85 -10.44 -6.64
CA VAL A 58 21.10 -9.52 -5.79
C VAL A 58 20.50 -10.29 -4.63
N ARG A 59 20.71 -9.80 -3.41
CA ARG A 59 19.90 -10.21 -2.27
C ARG A 59 18.63 -9.38 -2.32
N CYS A 60 17.48 -10.04 -2.36
CA CYS A 60 16.19 -9.40 -2.50
C CYS A 60 15.26 -9.74 -1.35
N ARG A 61 14.32 -8.84 -1.09
CA ARG A 61 13.15 -9.05 -0.22
C ARG A 61 11.90 -9.04 -1.10
N TRP A 62 11.13 -10.11 -1.06
CA TRP A 62 10.01 -10.28 -1.98
C TRP A 62 8.79 -9.46 -1.58
N TYR A 63 8.15 -8.87 -2.58
CA TYR A 63 6.78 -8.42 -2.47
C TYR A 63 5.84 -9.50 -2.99
N TYR A 64 4.82 -9.83 -2.21
CA TYR A 64 3.79 -10.79 -2.58
C TYR A 64 2.59 -10.05 -3.17
N ARG A 65 2.03 -10.61 -4.24
CA ARG A 65 0.72 -10.18 -4.74
C ARG A 65 -0.39 -10.76 -3.86
N PRO A 66 -1.57 -10.14 -3.79
CA PRO A 66 -2.71 -10.67 -3.03
C PRO A 66 -3.04 -12.13 -3.33
N GLU A 67 -2.96 -12.53 -4.60
CA GLU A 67 -3.21 -13.90 -5.09
C GLU A 67 -2.21 -14.93 -4.56
N GLU A 68 -1.01 -14.49 -4.18
CA GLU A 68 0.08 -15.33 -3.70
C GLU A 68 0.05 -15.50 -2.17
N SER A 69 -0.79 -14.72 -1.48
CA SER A 69 -0.98 -14.83 -0.04
C SER A 69 -1.85 -16.03 0.32
N ILE A 70 -1.66 -16.60 1.52
CA ILE A 70 -2.45 -17.74 2.01
C ILE A 70 -3.97 -17.44 2.01
N GLY A 71 -4.35 -16.19 2.28
CA GLY A 71 -5.75 -15.75 2.31
C GLY A 71 -6.32 -15.35 0.95
N GLY A 72 -5.50 -15.33 -0.11
CA GLY A 72 -5.88 -14.88 -1.45
C GLY A 72 -6.26 -13.40 -1.54
N ARG A 73 -6.69 -12.98 -2.74
CA ARG A 73 -7.19 -11.62 -2.99
C ARG A 73 -8.54 -11.42 -2.30
N ARG A 74 -8.71 -10.27 -1.63
CA ARG A 74 -9.95 -9.80 -1.02
C ARG A 74 -10.45 -8.57 -1.77
N GLN A 75 -11.72 -8.21 -1.58
CA GLN A 75 -12.37 -7.10 -2.29
C GLN A 75 -11.69 -5.75 -2.03
N PHE A 76 -11.14 -5.53 -0.83
CA PHE A 76 -10.43 -4.29 -0.52
C PHE A 76 -9.01 -4.22 -1.07
N HIS A 77 -8.49 -5.31 -1.65
CA HIS A 77 -7.14 -5.32 -2.20
C HIS A 77 -7.11 -4.68 -3.59
N GLY A 78 -6.34 -3.62 -3.75
CA GLY A 78 -6.22 -2.95 -5.05
C GLY A 78 -5.42 -3.76 -6.08
N ALA A 79 -5.64 -3.48 -7.36
CA ALA A 79 -5.00 -4.13 -8.50
C ALA A 79 -3.47 -4.00 -8.48
N LYS A 80 -2.97 -2.87 -7.95
CA LYS A 80 -1.54 -2.56 -7.81
C LYS A 80 -0.99 -2.81 -6.39
N GLU A 81 -1.76 -3.47 -5.53
CA GLU A 81 -1.35 -3.76 -4.17
C GLU A 81 -0.31 -4.88 -4.10
N LEU A 82 0.66 -4.69 -3.22
CA LEU A 82 1.71 -5.65 -2.89
C LEU A 82 1.89 -5.71 -1.38
N PHE A 83 2.41 -6.84 -0.89
CA PHE A 83 2.72 -7.06 0.51
C PHE A 83 4.21 -7.27 0.72
N LEU A 84 4.83 -6.46 1.57
CA LEU A 84 6.26 -6.60 1.87
C LEU A 84 6.47 -7.82 2.76
N SER A 85 7.03 -8.89 2.22
CA SER A 85 7.16 -10.15 2.96
C SER A 85 8.40 -10.22 3.85
N ASP A 86 8.47 -11.18 4.77
CA ASP A 86 9.71 -11.60 5.45
C ASP A 86 10.55 -12.62 4.64
N HIS A 87 10.18 -12.86 3.38
CA HIS A 87 10.88 -13.79 2.50
C HIS A 87 12.05 -13.08 1.79
N TYR A 88 13.26 -13.49 2.14
CA TYR A 88 14.49 -13.07 1.49
C TYR A 88 15.09 -14.18 0.64
N ASP A 89 15.69 -13.79 -0.48
CA ASP A 89 16.37 -14.73 -1.38
C ASP A 89 17.59 -14.06 -2.04
N VAL A 90 18.41 -14.86 -2.74
CA VAL A 90 19.52 -14.40 -3.57
C VAL A 90 19.31 -14.87 -5.00
N GLN A 91 19.14 -13.92 -5.90
CA GLN A 91 18.87 -14.17 -7.31
C GLN A 91 19.98 -13.64 -8.21
N SER A 92 20.09 -14.17 -9.43
CA SER A 92 20.97 -13.62 -10.46
C SER A 92 20.45 -12.25 -10.91
N ALA A 93 21.32 -11.25 -11.02
CA ALA A 93 20.91 -9.92 -11.49
C ALA A 93 20.34 -9.93 -12.93
N HIS A 94 20.64 -10.98 -13.70
CA HIS A 94 20.10 -11.22 -15.05
C HIS A 94 18.59 -11.47 -15.09
N THR A 95 17.99 -11.80 -13.95
CA THR A 95 16.54 -11.99 -13.85
C THR A 95 15.80 -10.67 -13.75
N ILE A 96 16.49 -9.55 -13.51
CA ILE A 96 15.87 -8.22 -13.45
C ILE A 96 15.49 -7.78 -14.86
N GLU A 97 14.20 -7.49 -15.07
CA GLU A 97 13.64 -7.04 -16.34
C GLU A 97 13.43 -5.52 -16.37
N GLY A 98 13.23 -4.91 -15.20
CA GLY A 98 13.00 -3.47 -15.09
C GLY A 98 13.02 -2.97 -13.66
N LYS A 99 12.94 -1.64 -13.51
CA LYS A 99 12.68 -0.98 -12.22
C LYS A 99 11.19 -0.71 -12.09
N CYS A 100 10.71 -0.72 -10.86
CA CYS A 100 9.36 -0.29 -10.53
C CYS A 100 9.38 0.58 -9.26
N ILE A 101 8.24 1.19 -8.94
CA ILE A 101 8.08 1.99 -7.73
C ILE A 101 7.02 1.34 -6.87
N VAL A 102 7.35 1.04 -5.63
CA VAL A 102 6.39 0.59 -4.62
C VAL A 102 6.19 1.74 -3.64
N HIS A 103 5.09 2.46 -3.81
CA HIS A 103 4.73 3.61 -2.99
C HIS A 103 4.21 3.19 -1.62
N SER A 104 4.31 4.09 -0.64
CA SER A 104 3.43 4.01 0.52
C SER A 104 1.98 4.27 0.07
N PHE A 105 1.00 3.69 0.76
CA PHE A 105 -0.42 3.91 0.44
C PHE A 105 -0.78 5.38 0.33
N LYS A 106 -0.32 6.20 1.29
CA LYS A 106 -0.55 7.64 1.33
C LYS A 106 -0.02 8.38 0.11
N ASN A 107 1.11 7.93 -0.45
CA ASN A 107 1.68 8.56 -1.64
C ASN A 107 0.99 8.07 -2.91
N TYR A 108 0.64 6.78 -2.96
CA TYR A 108 -0.08 6.19 -4.08
C TYR A 108 -1.44 6.85 -4.30
N THR A 109 -2.22 7.09 -3.23
CA THR A 109 -3.54 7.74 -3.31
C THR A 109 -3.47 9.21 -3.76
N LYS A 110 -2.28 9.79 -3.88
CA LYS A 110 -2.05 11.17 -4.35
C LYS A 110 -1.55 11.24 -5.79
N LEU A 111 -1.29 10.10 -6.43
CA LEU A 111 -0.86 10.08 -7.82
C LEU A 111 -2.03 10.55 -8.70
N GLU A 112 -1.75 11.52 -9.57
CA GLU A 112 -2.72 11.96 -10.58
C GLU A 112 -3.01 10.85 -11.59
N ASN A 113 -1.97 10.08 -11.95
CA ASN A 113 -2.05 8.97 -12.88
C ASN A 113 -1.20 7.81 -12.36
N VAL A 114 -1.77 6.61 -12.37
CA VAL A 114 -1.07 5.39 -11.97
C VAL A 114 -0.44 4.74 -13.20
N GLY A 115 0.89 4.65 -13.24
CA GLY A 115 1.63 4.01 -14.31
C GLY A 115 1.60 2.47 -14.24
N THR A 116 2.14 1.84 -15.28
CA THR A 116 2.29 0.37 -15.33
C THR A 116 3.30 -0.15 -14.31
N GLU A 117 4.35 0.63 -14.03
CA GLU A 117 5.44 0.35 -13.09
C GLU A 117 5.15 0.86 -11.66
N ASP A 118 3.98 1.47 -11.40
CA ASP A 118 3.56 1.93 -10.08
C ASP A 118 2.78 0.86 -9.32
N TYR A 119 3.21 0.64 -8.07
CA TYR A 119 2.60 -0.26 -7.11
C TYR A 119 2.47 0.44 -5.76
N TYR A 120 1.73 -0.16 -4.82
CA TYR A 120 1.74 0.31 -3.45
C TYR A 120 1.76 -0.83 -2.45
N CYS A 121 2.26 -0.51 -1.26
CA CYS A 121 2.31 -1.43 -0.14
C CYS A 121 1.81 -0.72 1.12
N ARG A 122 0.92 -1.38 1.85
CA ARG A 122 0.43 -0.94 3.17
C ARG A 122 0.51 -2.01 4.24
N PHE A 123 0.89 -3.22 3.86
CA PHE A 123 1.03 -4.34 4.77
C PHE A 123 2.39 -4.99 4.66
N GLU A 124 2.94 -5.39 5.81
CA GLU A 124 3.93 -6.46 5.88
C GLU A 124 3.22 -7.81 5.98
N TYR A 125 3.84 -8.84 5.40
CA TYR A 125 3.29 -10.18 5.31
C TYR A 125 4.29 -11.24 5.80
N LYS A 126 3.87 -12.12 6.71
CA LYS A 126 4.70 -13.25 7.16
C LYS A 126 4.42 -14.45 6.27
N ALA A 127 5.35 -14.78 5.37
CA ALA A 127 5.15 -15.79 4.33
C ALA A 127 4.83 -17.18 4.89
N ALA A 128 5.40 -17.52 6.05
CA ALA A 128 5.18 -18.82 6.69
C ALA A 128 3.83 -18.94 7.41
N THR A 129 3.32 -17.86 8.00
CA THR A 129 2.11 -17.91 8.85
C THR A 129 0.88 -17.25 8.22
N GLY A 130 1.06 -16.49 7.15
CA GLY A 130 -0.02 -15.71 6.52
C GLY A 130 -0.45 -14.47 7.31
N ALA A 131 0.31 -14.09 8.34
CA ALA A 131 -0.04 -12.96 9.20
C ALA A 131 0.30 -11.63 8.53
N PHE A 132 -0.55 -10.63 8.74
CA PHE A 132 -0.38 -9.28 8.22
C PHE A 132 -0.02 -8.29 9.34
N THR A 133 0.71 -7.23 8.99
CA THR A 133 1.01 -6.11 9.90
C THR A 133 0.84 -4.78 9.16
N PRO A 134 0.09 -3.81 9.70
CA PRO A 134 -0.67 -3.88 10.95
C PRO A 134 -1.86 -4.86 10.87
N ASP A 135 -2.28 -5.37 12.03
CA ASP A 135 -3.45 -6.25 12.18
C ASP A 135 -4.77 -5.48 12.12
N ARG A 136 -4.72 -4.16 12.38
CA ARG A 136 -5.85 -3.24 12.33
C ARG A 136 -5.62 -2.16 11.28
N VAL A 137 -6.68 -1.86 10.54
CA VAL A 137 -6.69 -0.85 9.47
C VAL A 137 -7.96 -0.03 9.62
N ALA A 138 -7.88 1.26 9.28
CA ALA A 138 -9.07 2.08 9.20
C ALA A 138 -10.05 1.46 8.18
N VAL A 139 -11.30 1.35 8.60
CA VAL A 139 -12.42 0.90 7.77
C VAL A 139 -13.35 2.07 7.53
N TYR A 140 -14.07 2.01 6.42
CA TYR A 140 -14.99 3.06 5.99
C TYR A 140 -16.28 2.44 5.49
N CYS A 141 -17.28 3.31 5.30
CA CYS A 141 -18.59 2.96 4.78
C CYS A 141 -19.35 1.97 5.69
N LYS A 142 -20.61 1.73 5.36
CA LYS A 142 -21.46 0.75 6.05
C LYS A 142 -21.01 -0.71 5.86
N CYS A 143 -20.10 -0.97 4.92
CA CYS A 143 -19.55 -2.31 4.70
C CYS A 143 -18.36 -2.61 5.64
N GLU A 144 -17.86 -1.62 6.38
CA GLU A 144 -16.75 -1.76 7.32
C GLU A 144 -15.50 -2.40 6.68
N MET A 145 -15.19 -1.97 5.45
CA MET A 145 -14.05 -2.48 4.69
C MET A 145 -12.92 -1.45 4.64
N PRO A 146 -11.64 -1.90 4.62
CA PRO A 146 -10.52 -1.00 4.32
C PRO A 146 -10.69 -0.37 2.93
N TYR A 147 -10.21 0.87 2.78
CA TYR A 147 -10.32 1.60 1.51
C TYR A 147 -9.55 0.90 0.38
N ASN A 148 -10.21 0.61 -0.74
CA ASN A 148 -9.56 0.19 -1.97
C ASN A 148 -9.34 1.41 -2.88
N PRO A 149 -8.09 1.75 -3.26
CA PRO A 149 -7.81 2.95 -4.07
C PRO A 149 -8.34 2.87 -5.50
N ASP A 150 -8.78 1.69 -5.96
CA ASP A 150 -9.40 1.53 -7.28
C ASP A 150 -10.92 1.79 -7.25
N ASP A 151 -11.53 1.83 -6.06
CA ASP A 151 -12.96 2.02 -5.87
C ASP A 151 -13.30 3.49 -5.57
N LEU A 152 -14.30 4.03 -6.27
CA LEU A 152 -14.78 5.38 -5.99
C LEU A 152 -15.51 5.41 -4.64
N MET A 153 -15.21 6.44 -3.83
CA MET A 153 -15.96 6.76 -2.62
C MET A 153 -16.38 8.23 -2.62
N VAL A 154 -17.51 8.52 -1.98
CA VAL A 154 -18.03 9.87 -1.73
C VAL A 154 -18.02 10.17 -0.25
N GLN A 155 -17.67 11.40 0.13
CA GLN A 155 -17.64 11.83 1.53
C GLN A 155 -18.95 12.50 1.92
N CYS A 156 -19.55 12.08 3.03
CA CYS A 156 -20.74 12.74 3.58
C CYS A 156 -20.37 14.08 4.24
N GLU A 157 -21.12 15.13 3.99
CA GLU A 157 -20.87 16.45 4.56
C GLU A 157 -21.21 16.54 6.06
N GLY A 158 -22.13 15.70 6.55
CA GLY A 158 -22.50 15.63 7.96
C GLY A 158 -21.46 14.90 8.80
N CYS A 159 -21.37 13.57 8.64
CA CYS A 159 -20.50 12.72 9.47
C CYS A 159 -19.02 12.70 9.04
N LYS A 160 -18.68 13.23 7.85
CA LYS A 160 -17.33 13.19 7.24
C LYS A 160 -16.79 11.78 6.93
N ASP A 161 -17.63 10.75 7.05
CA ASP A 161 -17.30 9.38 6.65
C ASP A 161 -17.45 9.19 5.12
N TRP A 162 -16.82 8.15 4.60
CA TRP A 162 -16.70 7.82 3.19
C TRP A 162 -17.57 6.63 2.82
N TYR A 163 -18.26 6.70 1.69
CA TYR A 163 -19.18 5.66 1.26
C TYR A 163 -18.95 5.27 -0.20
N HIS A 164 -19.00 3.96 -0.48
CA HIS A 164 -19.09 3.48 -1.85
C HIS A 164 -20.47 3.86 -2.42
N PRO A 165 -20.57 4.41 -3.64
CA PRO A 165 -21.85 4.75 -4.26
C PRO A 165 -22.85 3.59 -4.24
N ALA A 166 -22.41 2.40 -4.62
CA ALA A 166 -23.25 1.19 -4.60
C ALA A 166 -23.79 0.86 -3.20
N CYS A 167 -23.03 1.14 -2.14
CA CYS A 167 -23.47 0.93 -0.76
C CYS A 167 -24.55 1.92 -0.34
N VAL A 168 -24.63 3.10 -0.95
CA VAL A 168 -25.65 4.11 -0.64
C VAL A 168 -26.74 4.20 -1.71
N GLY A 169 -26.85 3.19 -2.57
CA GLY A 169 -27.89 3.10 -3.60
C GLY A 169 -27.69 4.07 -4.76
N MET A 170 -26.44 4.45 -5.03
CA MET A 170 -26.07 5.41 -6.07
C MET A 170 -25.16 4.74 -7.11
N THR A 171 -25.29 5.14 -8.37
CA THR A 171 -24.37 4.73 -9.43
C THR A 171 -23.07 5.56 -9.39
N ILE A 172 -22.01 5.05 -10.02
CA ILE A 172 -20.75 5.79 -10.15
C ILE A 172 -20.93 7.10 -10.94
N GLU A 173 -21.84 7.11 -11.92
CA GLU A 173 -22.10 8.31 -12.74
C GLU A 173 -22.83 9.40 -11.96
N GLU A 174 -23.80 9.02 -11.13
CA GLU A 174 -24.49 9.95 -10.22
C GLU A 174 -23.52 10.50 -9.19
N ALA A 175 -22.68 9.65 -8.58
CA ALA A 175 -21.69 10.06 -7.59
C ALA A 175 -20.70 11.09 -8.14
N LYS A 176 -20.28 10.96 -9.41
CA LYS A 176 -19.37 11.91 -10.07
C LYS A 176 -20.01 13.26 -10.39
N LYS A 177 -21.34 13.33 -10.49
CA LYS A 177 -22.08 14.56 -10.79
C LYS A 177 -22.58 15.27 -9.52
N LEU A 178 -22.36 14.67 -8.36
CA LEU A 178 -22.88 15.17 -7.10
C LEU A 178 -21.95 16.25 -6.53
N ASP A 179 -22.50 17.45 -6.28
CA ASP A 179 -21.73 18.53 -5.65
C ASP A 179 -21.65 18.35 -4.12
N HIS A 180 -22.75 17.92 -3.50
CA HIS A 180 -22.89 17.74 -2.06
C HIS A 180 -23.54 16.40 -1.74
N PHE A 181 -22.91 15.59 -0.87
CA PHE A 181 -23.45 14.30 -0.43
C PHE A 181 -23.80 14.32 1.05
N VAL A 182 -25.00 13.85 1.41
CA VAL A 182 -25.41 13.59 2.79
C VAL A 182 -25.93 12.15 2.88
N CYS A 183 -25.41 11.37 3.83
CA CYS A 183 -25.81 9.97 4.01
C CYS A 183 -27.20 9.83 4.67
N SER A 184 -27.80 8.64 4.58
CA SER A 184 -29.14 8.36 5.13
C SER A 184 -29.28 8.70 6.61
N GLU A 185 -28.24 8.43 7.40
CA GLU A 185 -28.24 8.70 8.84
C GLU A 185 -28.31 10.22 9.09
N CYS A 186 -27.43 10.99 8.45
CA CYS A 186 -27.42 12.45 8.60
C CYS A 186 -28.65 13.14 8.01
N SER A 187 -29.24 12.59 6.95
CA SER A 187 -30.48 13.11 6.37
C SER A 187 -31.70 12.89 7.28
N SER A 188 -31.66 11.87 8.14
CA SER A 188 -32.73 11.55 9.09
C SER A 188 -32.60 12.34 10.41
N ASP A 189 -31.39 12.84 10.72
CA ASP A 189 -31.09 13.62 11.92
C ASP A 189 -31.42 15.14 11.79
N ASP A 190 -31.70 15.66 10.58
CA ASP A 190 -31.98 17.09 10.40
C ASP A 190 -33.35 17.52 11.01
N ASP A 191 -34.26 16.57 11.26
CA ASP A 191 -35.52 16.79 11.98
C ASP A 191 -35.35 16.97 13.51
N LEU A 192 -34.14 16.76 14.07
CA LEU A 192 -33.89 16.80 15.52
C LEU A 192 -33.00 17.98 15.98
N LYS A 193 -32.76 19.00 15.15
CA LYS A 193 -32.16 20.28 15.61
C LYS A 193 -33.12 21.08 16.51
N LYS A 194 -33.41 20.57 17.71
CA LYS A 194 -33.67 21.41 18.88
C LYS A 194 -32.28 21.89 19.37
N PRO A 195 -32.07 23.19 19.64
CA PRO A 195 -30.78 23.65 20.13
C PRO A 195 -30.40 22.90 21.42
N PRO A 196 -29.12 22.58 21.64
CA PRO A 196 -28.69 21.87 22.83
C PRO A 196 -29.09 22.69 24.05
N ALA A 197 -29.77 22.04 25.00
CA ALA A 197 -30.08 22.59 26.29
C ALA A 197 -28.77 23.06 26.94
N VAL A 198 -28.73 24.33 27.31
CA VAL A 198 -27.68 24.90 28.15
C VAL A 198 -27.73 24.15 29.49
N PHE A 199 -26.75 23.29 29.74
CA PHE A 199 -26.59 22.71 31.06
C PHE A 199 -26.14 23.80 32.05
N PRO A 200 -26.71 23.84 33.26
CA PRO A 200 -26.42 24.87 34.24
C PRO A 200 -25.02 24.68 34.81
N VAL A 201 -24.18 25.70 34.71
CA VAL A 201 -22.91 25.77 35.43
C VAL A 201 -23.23 26.05 36.89
N SER A 202 -22.76 25.17 37.78
CA SER A 202 -22.75 25.39 39.23
C SER A 202 -21.31 25.66 39.73
N PRO A 203 -21.17 26.34 40.88
CA PRO A 203 -20.16 27.38 41.06
C PRO A 203 -18.87 26.86 41.68
N GLY A 204 -17.76 27.50 41.32
CA GLY A 204 -16.46 27.36 41.98
C GLY A 204 -15.80 28.73 42.13
N SER A 205 -15.78 29.20 43.38
CA SER A 205 -14.92 30.27 43.93
C SER A 205 -13.43 30.00 43.62
N GLU A 206 -12.46 30.90 43.53
CA GLU A 206 -12.11 32.20 44.12
C GLU A 206 -11.22 32.91 43.06
N GLY A 207 -11.16 34.23 42.89
CA GLY A 207 -10.67 35.22 43.85
C GLY A 207 -9.49 36.01 43.24
N LYS A 208 -9.64 37.34 43.27
CA LYS A 208 -8.66 38.43 43.08
C LYS A 208 -8.26 38.87 41.65
N VAL A 209 -8.91 39.97 41.28
CA VAL A 209 -8.41 41.07 40.45
C VAL A 209 -7.63 42.05 41.35
N ARG A 210 -6.67 42.80 40.78
CA ARG A 210 -6.28 44.11 41.28
C ARG A 210 -7.04 45.17 40.49
#